data_AF-A0A6B3GJJ7-F1
#
_entry.id   AF-A0A6B3GJJ7-F1
#
_cell.length_a   1.000
_cell.length_b   1.000
_cell.length_c   1.000
_cell.angle_alpha   90.00
_cell.angle_beta   90.00
_cell.angle_gamma   90.00
#
_symmetry.space_group_name_H-M   'P 1'
#
loop_
_entity.id
_entity.type
_entity.pdbx_description
1 polymer ?
#
loop_
_entity_poly.entity_id
_entity_poly.type
_entity_poly.pdbx_seq_one_letter_code
_entity_poly.pdbx_strand_id
1 'polypeptide(L)'
;LPGLRAGLPEVVAGADRLNRTVRWVHAGEVPNIASLLKGGELLLTTGLGLGARPAEQRAFVRRLADRGIAALVVELGPRFGRLPASIVDAARAAGLPLVQLHR
;
A
#
# COMPACT_ATOMS: atom_id res chain seq x y z
N LEU A 1 -8.67 4.22 26.84
CA LEU A 1 -8.94 4.06 25.39
C LEU A 1 -9.23 2.58 25.14
N PRO A 2 -10.19 2.18 24.27
CA PRO A 2 -10.31 0.77 23.90
C PRO A 2 -8.97 0.32 23.30
N GLY A 3 -8.44 -0.80 23.77
CA GLY A 3 -7.11 -1.29 23.36
C GLY A 3 -7.02 -1.73 21.89
N LEU A 4 -8.16 -1.82 21.20
CA LEU A 4 -8.26 -2.19 19.79
C LEU A 4 -9.41 -1.44 19.12
N ARG A 5 -9.22 -1.05 17.86
CA ARG A 5 -10.25 -0.44 16.99
C ARG A 5 -10.24 -1.12 15.63
N ALA A 6 -11.40 -1.18 14.98
CA ALA A 6 -11.51 -1.66 13.61
C ALA A 6 -10.94 -0.62 12.64
N GLY A 7 -10.07 -1.06 11.71
CA GLY A 7 -9.38 -0.17 10.77
C GLY A 7 -10.19 0.28 9.55
N LEU A 8 -11.42 -0.22 9.39
CA LEU A 8 -12.35 0.13 8.30
C LEU A 8 -11.67 0.11 6.90
N PRO A 9 -11.28 -1.08 6.39
CA PRO A 9 -10.57 -1.18 5.13
C PRO A 9 -11.48 -0.93 3.92
N GLU A 10 -10.95 -0.23 2.92
CA GLU A 10 -11.56 -0.07 1.60
C GLU A 10 -10.56 -0.49 0.51
N VAL A 11 -10.96 -1.43 -0.34
CA VAL A 11 -10.16 -1.88 -1.48
C VAL A 11 -10.37 -0.90 -2.65
N VAL A 12 -9.32 -0.20 -3.03
CA VAL A 12 -9.37 0.85 -4.06
C VAL A 12 -8.74 0.43 -5.40
N ALA A 13 -7.98 -0.69 -5.39
CA ALA A 13 -7.48 -1.38 -6.58
C ALA A 13 -7.26 -2.88 -6.33
N GLY A 14 -7.37 -3.70 -7.38
CA GLY A 14 -7.01 -5.14 -7.35
C GLY A 14 -7.96 -6.04 -6.54
N ALA A 15 -9.25 -5.71 -6.50
CA ALA A 15 -10.26 -6.49 -5.76
C ALA A 15 -10.39 -7.94 -6.25
N ASP A 16 -10.11 -8.20 -7.52
CA ASP A 16 -10.06 -9.53 -8.14
C ASP A 16 -8.84 -10.36 -7.71
N ARG A 17 -7.90 -9.76 -6.98
CA ARG A 17 -6.60 -10.37 -6.62
C ARG A 17 -6.36 -10.48 -5.12
N LEU A 18 -7.42 -10.38 -4.31
CA LEU A 18 -7.33 -10.46 -2.85
C LEU A 18 -6.97 -11.85 -2.31
N ASN A 19 -7.04 -12.89 -3.16
CA ASN A 19 -6.66 -14.26 -2.80
C ASN A 19 -5.14 -14.51 -2.82
N ARG A 20 -4.31 -13.46 -2.99
CA ARG A 20 -2.84 -13.60 -2.92
C ARG A 20 -2.41 -13.99 -1.51
N THR A 21 -1.58 -15.01 -1.40
CA THR A 21 -0.98 -15.43 -0.13
C THR A 21 -0.06 -14.34 0.43
N VAL A 22 -0.33 -13.90 1.66
CA VAL A 22 0.55 -13.01 2.42
C VAL A 22 1.52 -13.87 3.23
N ARG A 23 2.82 -13.79 2.92
CA ARG A 23 3.88 -14.54 3.62
C ARG A 23 4.42 -13.80 4.85
N TRP A 24 4.35 -12.47 4.80
CA TRP A 24 4.88 -11.59 5.84
C TRP A 24 4.23 -10.21 5.76
N VAL A 25 4.17 -9.49 6.89
CA VAL A 25 3.69 -8.11 6.95
C VAL A 25 4.82 -7.18 7.39
N HIS A 26 5.13 -6.18 6.59
CA HIS A 26 5.95 -5.05 6.99
C HIS A 26 5.02 -3.91 7.43
N ALA A 27 5.02 -3.60 8.73
CA ALA A 27 4.25 -2.47 9.27
C ALA A 27 5.20 -1.31 9.60
N GLY A 28 4.95 -0.15 9.02
CA GLY A 28 5.68 1.08 9.27
C GLY A 28 6.28 1.71 8.01
N GLU A 29 7.06 2.77 8.23
CA GLU A 29 7.78 3.47 7.18
C GLU A 29 9.16 2.85 7.00
N VAL A 30 9.34 2.07 5.94
CA VAL A 30 10.63 1.45 5.66
C VAL A 30 11.29 2.17 4.48
N PRO A 31 12.36 2.94 4.72
CA PRO A 31 13.15 3.53 3.65
C PRO A 31 13.61 2.44 2.69
N ASN A 32 13.43 2.67 1.39
CA ASN A 32 13.81 1.73 0.34
C ASN A 32 13.26 0.30 0.50
N ILE A 33 12.05 0.14 1.07
CA ILE A 33 11.41 -1.18 1.28
C ILE A 33 11.51 -2.11 0.07
N ALA A 34 11.39 -1.57 -1.16
CA ALA A 34 11.49 -2.33 -2.39
C ALA A 34 12.77 -3.17 -2.51
N SER A 35 13.91 -2.74 -1.95
CA SER A 35 15.14 -3.54 -2.01
C SER A 35 15.12 -4.76 -1.08
N LEU A 36 14.30 -4.72 -0.03
CA LEU A 36 14.21 -5.77 1.00
C LEU A 36 13.15 -6.83 0.66
N LEU A 37 12.24 -6.51 -0.27
CA LEU A 37 11.12 -7.36 -0.65
C LEU A 37 11.56 -8.50 -1.59
N LYS A 38 11.03 -9.70 -1.30
CA LYS A 38 11.29 -10.95 -2.02
C LYS A 38 10.03 -11.57 -2.63
N GLY A 39 8.87 -10.93 -2.49
CA GLY A 39 7.58 -11.34 -3.06
C GLY A 39 6.60 -11.91 -2.02
N GLY A 40 5.30 -11.69 -2.23
CA GLY A 40 4.24 -12.17 -1.33
C GLY A 40 4.17 -11.47 0.03
N GLU A 41 4.95 -10.42 0.27
CA GLU A 41 4.80 -9.60 1.48
C GLU A 41 3.63 -8.62 1.34
N LEU A 42 3.08 -8.17 2.47
CA LEU A 42 2.16 -7.04 2.54
C LEU A 42 2.87 -5.86 3.19
N LEU A 43 2.74 -4.68 2.59
CA LEU A 43 3.24 -3.43 3.19
C LEU A 43 2.08 -2.64 3.80
N LEU A 44 2.13 -2.40 5.10
CA LEU A 44 1.24 -1.51 5.84
C LEU A 44 2.01 -0.24 6.22
N THR A 45 1.54 0.93 5.79
CA THR A 45 2.24 2.22 5.95
C THR A 45 1.24 3.34 6.21
N THR A 46 1.70 4.45 6.78
CA THR A 46 0.95 5.73 6.88
C THR A 46 1.17 6.63 5.66
N GLY A 47 1.95 6.16 4.69
CA GLY A 47 2.17 6.81 3.42
C GLY A 47 3.28 7.86 3.39
N LEU A 48 4.09 7.99 4.45
CA LEU A 48 5.18 8.97 4.49
C LEU A 48 6.23 8.69 3.40
N GLY A 49 6.46 7.42 3.07
CA GLY A 49 7.38 7.00 2.00
C GLY A 49 6.86 7.10 0.56
N LEU A 50 5.62 7.55 0.32
CA LEU A 50 4.98 7.51 -1.02
C LEU A 50 5.51 8.58 -2.00
N GLY A 51 6.24 9.58 -1.50
CA GLY A 51 6.69 10.73 -2.30
C GLY A 51 5.65 11.84 -2.40
N ALA A 52 6.12 13.05 -2.71
CA ALA A 52 5.29 14.25 -2.78
C ALA A 52 4.72 14.48 -4.19
N ARG A 53 5.44 14.04 -5.23
CA ARG A 53 5.06 14.26 -6.63
C ARG A 53 4.36 13.03 -7.22
N PRO A 54 3.38 13.20 -8.14
CA PRO A 54 2.71 12.07 -8.80
C PRO A 54 3.65 11.08 -9.49
N ALA A 55 4.78 11.55 -10.04
CA ALA A 55 5.77 10.68 -10.66
C ALA A 55 6.48 9.77 -9.65
N GLU A 56 6.80 10.29 -8.46
CA GLU A 56 7.43 9.51 -7.38
C GLU A 56 6.47 8.46 -6.84
N GLN A 57 5.20 8.84 -6.66
CA GLN A 57 4.13 7.95 -6.22
C GLN A 57 3.91 6.78 -7.19
N ARG A 58 3.83 7.07 -8.50
CA ARG A 58 3.73 6.02 -9.52
C ARG A 58 4.96 5.11 -9.50
N ALA A 59 6.16 5.67 -9.39
CA ALA A 59 7.41 4.91 -9.34
C ALA A 59 7.48 4.02 -8.08
N PHE A 60 7.00 4.52 -6.94
CA PHE A 60 6.90 3.74 -5.71
C PHE A 60 6.02 2.51 -5.91
N VAL A 61 4.78 2.70 -6.39
CA VAL A 61 3.83 1.60 -6.61
C VAL A 61 4.37 0.58 -7.61
N ARG A 62 4.97 1.04 -8.72
CA ARG A 62 5.58 0.15 -9.71
C ARG A 62 6.68 -0.71 -9.10
N ARG A 63 7.62 -0.11 -8.35
CA ARG A 63 8.69 -0.87 -7.68
C ARG A 63 8.16 -1.94 -6.74
N LEU A 64 7.06 -1.69 -6.04
CA LEU A 64 6.42 -2.70 -5.19
C LEU A 64 5.79 -3.83 -6.01
N ALA A 65 5.06 -3.47 -7.08
CA ALA A 65 4.44 -4.44 -7.96
C ALA A 65 5.49 -5.32 -8.67
N ASP A 66 6.60 -4.74 -9.12
CA ASP A 66 7.72 -5.43 -9.76
C ASP A 66 8.40 -6.43 -8.80
N ARG A 67 8.35 -6.16 -7.49
CA ARG A 67 8.80 -7.09 -6.44
C ARG A 67 7.80 -8.18 -6.11
N GLY A 68 6.62 -8.17 -6.72
CA GLY A 68 5.61 -9.21 -6.55
C GLY A 68 5.01 -9.24 -5.15
N ILE A 69 4.90 -8.09 -4.47
CA ILE A 69 4.25 -8.04 -3.16
C ILE A 69 2.77 -8.46 -3.27
N ALA A 70 2.22 -8.99 -2.17
CA ALA A 70 0.84 -9.42 -2.09
C ALA A 70 -0.12 -8.21 -2.15
N ALA A 71 0.14 -7.17 -1.36
CA ALA A 71 -0.71 -5.98 -1.28
C ALA A 71 0.02 -4.77 -0.67
N LEU A 72 -0.48 -3.57 -1.00
CA LEU A 72 -0.16 -2.32 -0.31
C LEU A 72 -1.39 -1.88 0.51
N VAL A 73 -1.18 -1.61 1.79
CA VAL A 73 -2.20 -1.07 2.70
C VAL A 73 -1.70 0.27 3.22
N VAL A 74 -2.51 1.31 3.08
CA VAL A 74 -2.17 2.65 3.55
C VAL A 74 -3.18 3.12 4.59
N GLU A 75 -2.72 3.36 5.80
CA GLU A 75 -3.51 4.02 6.84
C GLU A 75 -3.61 5.51 6.52
N LEU A 76 -4.86 5.97 6.36
CA LEU A 76 -5.16 7.37 6.17
C LEU A 76 -5.00 8.11 7.48
N GLY A 77 -4.57 9.35 7.39
CA GLY A 77 -4.24 10.15 8.55
C GLY A 77 -3.93 11.58 8.14
N PRO A 78 -3.16 12.32 8.95
CA PRO A 78 -2.88 13.73 8.68
C PRO A 78 -2.22 13.97 7.31
N ARG A 79 -1.46 13.00 6.83
CA ARG A 79 -0.75 13.08 5.54
C ARG A 79 -1.70 12.99 4.34
N PHE A 80 -2.69 12.11 4.43
CA PHE A 80 -3.64 11.80 3.37
C PHE A 80 -5.02 11.57 3.98
N GLY A 81 -5.97 12.46 3.71
CA GLY A 81 -7.40 12.20 3.97
C GLY A 81 -8.03 11.27 2.93
N ARG A 82 -7.37 11.09 1.79
CA ARG A 82 -7.66 10.12 0.73
C ARG A 82 -6.37 9.86 -0.04
N LEU A 83 -6.19 8.65 -0.57
CA LEU A 83 -5.03 8.35 -1.41
C LEU A 83 -5.01 9.20 -2.69
N PRO A 84 -3.85 9.75 -3.09
CA PRO A 84 -3.66 10.39 -4.38
C PRO A 84 -4.05 9.47 -5.56
N ALA A 85 -4.72 10.03 -6.57
CA ALA A 85 -5.11 9.29 -7.77
C ALA A 85 -3.93 8.60 -8.45
N SER A 86 -2.75 9.24 -8.47
CA SER A 86 -1.50 8.68 -9.01
C SER A 86 -1.10 7.33 -8.39
N ILE A 87 -1.44 7.09 -7.12
CA ILE A 87 -1.17 5.81 -6.45
C ILE A 87 -2.21 4.78 -6.86
N VAL A 88 -3.49 5.16 -6.81
CA VAL A 88 -4.61 4.29 -7.15
C VAL A 88 -4.52 3.82 -8.60
N ASP A 89 -4.27 4.74 -9.53
CA ASP A 89 -4.14 4.44 -10.96
C ASP A 89 -2.93 3.56 -11.24
N ALA A 90 -1.79 3.82 -10.58
CA ALA A 90 -0.61 2.96 -10.71
C ALA A 90 -0.86 1.55 -10.19
N ALA A 91 -1.57 1.42 -9.06
CA ALA A 91 -1.89 0.12 -8.48
C ALA A 91 -2.84 -0.67 -9.38
N ARG A 92 -3.86 0.00 -9.96
CA ARG A 92 -4.75 -0.60 -10.96
C ARG A 92 -3.98 -1.06 -12.18
N ALA A 93 -3.14 -0.21 -12.76
CA ALA A 93 -2.36 -0.53 -13.95
C ALA A 93 -1.39 -1.70 -13.71
N ALA A 94 -0.82 -1.79 -12.51
CA ALA A 94 0.06 -2.90 -12.13
C ALA A 94 -0.69 -4.16 -11.64
N GLY A 95 -2.00 -4.08 -11.46
CA GLY A 95 -2.80 -5.13 -10.81
C GLY A 95 -2.30 -5.49 -9.41
N LEU A 96 -1.84 -4.48 -8.66
CA LEU A 96 -1.43 -4.58 -7.27
C LEU A 96 -2.64 -4.29 -6.37
N PRO A 97 -3.05 -5.21 -5.48
CA PRO A 97 -4.05 -4.92 -4.46
C PRO A 97 -3.65 -3.71 -3.62
N LEU A 98 -4.55 -2.73 -3.54
CA LEU A 98 -4.37 -1.51 -2.78
C LEU A 98 -5.58 -1.31 -1.86
N VAL A 99 -5.30 -1.18 -0.57
CA VAL A 99 -6.29 -0.95 0.47
C VAL A 99 -5.97 0.36 1.18
N GLN A 100 -6.99 1.17 1.45
CA GLN A 100 -6.87 2.29 2.39
C GLN A 100 -7.58 1.93 3.70
N LEU A 101 -6.96 2.23 4.85
CA LEU A 101 -7.57 2.11 6.16
C LEU A 101 -8.03 3.49 6.62
N HIS A 102 -9.27 3.59 7.06
CA HIS A 102 -9.85 4.86 7.47
C HIS A 102 -9.67 5.14 8.98
N ARG A 103 -9.14 4.18 9.76
CA ARG A 103 -8.95 4.27 11.22
C ARG A 103 -7.84 3.39 11.77
#